data_AF-A0A1C5U013-F1
#
_entry.id   AF-A0A1C5U013-F1
#
_cell.length_a   1.000
_cell.length_b   1.000
_cell.length_c   1.000
_cell.angle_alpha   90.00
_cell.angle_beta   90.00
_cell.angle_gamma   90.00
#
_symmetry.space_group_name_H-M   'P 1'
#
loop_
_entity.id
_entity.type
_entity.pdbx_description
1 polymer ?
#
loop_
_entity_poly.entity_id
_entity_poly.type
_entity_poly.pdbx_seq_one_letter_code
_entity_poly.pdbx_strand_id
1 'polypeptide(L)' 'MSVLMNTGIRDVLIISTPQDTPRFQDLLGDGHQFGVNLTYAVQPSADGLARAFIIGADFIGNDTMANGVG' A
#
# COMPACT_ATOMS: atom_id res chain seq x y z
N MET A 1 12.88 1.74 -3.12
CA MET A 1 11.55 2.35 -3.31
C MET A 1 11.47 2.98 -4.71
N SER A 2 11.45 2.18 -5.77
CA SER A 2 11.47 2.68 -7.16
C SER A 2 10.93 1.63 -8.15
N VAL A 3 9.74 1.09 -7.88
CA VAL A 3 9.04 0.19 -8.83
C VAL A 3 7.63 0.68 -9.17
N LEU A 4 6.97 1.46 -8.30
CA LEU A 4 5.57 1.86 -8.49
C LEU A 4 5.38 3.28 -9.06
N MET A 5 6.41 4.14 -9.06
CA MET A 5 6.24 5.55 -9.44
C MET A 5 6.15 5.81 -10.96
N ASN A 6 6.42 4.81 -11.81
CA ASN A 6 6.45 5.00 -13.26
C ASN A 6 5.15 4.59 -13.98
N THR A 7 4.12 4.17 -13.26
CA THR A 7 2.86 3.65 -13.84
C THR A 7 1.64 4.53 -13.59
N GLY A 8 1.81 5.72 -13.00
CA GLY A 8 0.68 6.58 -12.61
C GLY A 8 -0.10 6.04 -11.40
N ILE A 9 0.49 5.09 -10.66
CA ILE A 9 -0.07 4.59 -9.40
C ILE A 9 -0.02 5.73 -8.39
N ARG A 10 -1.21 6.18 -7.98
CA ARG A 10 -1.38 7.18 -6.94
C ARG A 10 -1.66 6.55 -5.59
N ASP A 11 -2.15 5.32 -5.54
CA ASP A 11 -2.56 4.66 -4.30
C ASP A 11 -1.53 3.60 -3.90
N VAL A 12 -0.92 3.75 -2.73
CA VAL A 12 0.16 2.88 -2.25
C VAL A 12 -0.17 2.37 -0.85
N LEU A 13 -0.11 1.05 -0.68
CA LEU A 13 -0.25 0.40 0.62
C LEU A 13 1.13 0.07 1.22
N ILE A 14 1.38 0.56 2.42
CA ILE A 14 2.56 0.25 3.23
C ILE A 14 2.16 -0.81 4.26
N ILE A 15 2.71 -2.01 4.12
CA ILE A 15 2.52 -3.12 5.06
C ILE A 15 3.79 -3.25 5.91
N SER A 16 3.66 -3.14 7.23
CA SER A 16 4.82 -3.29 8.13
C SER A 16 4.43 -3.91 9.47
N THR A 17 5.40 -4.09 10.37
CA THR A 17 5.14 -4.65 11.70
C THR A 17 4.33 -3.67 12.56
N PRO A 18 3.68 -4.13 13.65
CA PRO A 18 2.96 -3.25 14.58
C PRO A 18 3.85 -2.15 15.18
N GLN A 19 5.17 -2.41 15.29
CA GLN A 19 6.14 -1.51 15.89
C GLN A 19 6.65 -0.45 14.89
N ASP A 20 6.72 -0.81 13.61
CA ASP A 20 7.25 0.06 12.56
C ASP A 20 6.17 0.89 11.85
N THR A 21 4.93 0.42 11.84
CA THR A 21 3.81 1.10 11.15
C THR A 21 3.66 2.56 11.62
N PRO A 22 3.65 2.87 12.94
CA PRO A 22 3.56 4.26 13.39
C PRO A 22 4.75 5.11 12.93
N ARG A 23 5.96 4.54 12.90
CA ARG A 23 7.16 5.25 12.44
C ARG A 23 7.08 5.60 10.96
N PHE A 24 6.58 4.70 10.12
CA PHE A 24 6.37 4.99 8.70
C PHE A 24 5.30 6.05 8.50
N GLN A 25 4.21 6.00 9.27
CA GLN A 25 3.15 7.00 9.21
C GLN A 25 3.64 8.39 9.64
N ASP A 26 4.45 8.48 10.69
CA ASP A 26 5.06 9.75 11.12
C ASP A 26 6.03 10.32 10.09
N LEU A 27 6.77 9.46 9.38
CA LEU A 27 7.78 9.88 8.40
C LEU A 27 7.17 10.26 7.04
N LEU A 28 6.18 9.52 6.57
CA LEU A 28 5.65 9.63 5.21
C LEU A 28 4.29 10.33 5.16
N GLY A 29 3.58 10.37 6.28
CA GLY A 29 2.25 10.98 6.39
C GLY A 29 1.22 10.28 5.52
N ASP A 30 0.30 11.04 4.95
CA ASP A 30 -0.72 10.53 4.03
C ASP A 30 -0.23 10.42 2.57
N GLY A 31 1.01 10.84 2.29
CA GLY A 31 1.59 10.82 0.95
C GLY A 31 1.27 12.01 0.07
N HIS A 32 0.37 12.91 0.46
CA HIS A 32 -0.07 14.02 -0.40
C HIS A 32 1.10 14.92 -0.80
N GLN A 33 2.08 15.08 0.10
CA GLN A 33 3.33 15.80 -0.17
C GLN A 33 4.15 15.22 -1.34
N PHE A 34 3.92 13.95 -1.69
CA PHE A 34 4.56 13.25 -2.79
C PHE A 34 3.61 13.03 -3.99
N GLY A 35 2.37 13.54 -3.92
CA GLY A 35 1.36 13.36 -4.97
C GLY A 35 0.78 11.94 -5.04
N VAL A 36 0.81 11.20 -3.93
CA VAL A 36 0.25 9.85 -3.78
C VAL A 36 -0.64 9.78 -2.54
N ASN A 37 -1.50 8.78 -2.45
CA ASN A 37 -2.26 8.41 -1.27
C ASN A 37 -1.60 7.19 -0.62
N LEU A 38 -1.09 7.36 0.60
CA LEU A 38 -0.51 6.28 1.38
C LEU A 38 -1.54 5.70 2.36
N THR A 39 -1.74 4.39 2.29
CA THR A 39 -2.49 3.63 3.29
C THR A 39 -1.54 2.72 4.05
N TYR A 40 -1.85 2.44 5.32
CA TYR A 40 -1.01 1.66 6.20
C TYR A 40 -1.76 0.43 6.70
N ALA A 41 -1.12 -0.73 6.65
CA ALA A 41 -1.63 -1.95 7.24
C ALA A 41 -0.57 -2.64 8.10
N VAL A 42 -1.03 -3.24 9.20
CA VAL A 42 -0.17 -3.96 10.13
C VAL A 42 -0.16 -5.44 9.77
N GLN A 43 1.05 -5.98 9.60
CA GLN A 43 1.28 -7.41 9.50
C GLN A 43 1.96 -7.91 10.78
N PRO A 44 1.30 -8.75 11.60
CA PRO A 44 1.83 -9.19 12.89
C PRO A 44 3.08 -10.07 12.79
N SER A 45 3.26 -10.78 11.66
CA SER A 45 4.43 -11.63 11.38
C SER A 45 4.79 -11.60 9.90
N ALA A 46 6.09 -11.52 9.60
CA ALA A 46 6.67 -11.56 8.26
C ALA A 46 6.59 -12.97 7.62
N ASP A 47 5.40 -13.59 7.63
CA ASP A 47 5.11 -14.92 7.06
C ASP A 47 5.09 -14.94 5.51
N GLY A 48 5.89 -14.07 4.88
CA GLY A 48 6.13 -14.05 3.44
C GLY A 48 5.22 -13.14 2.61
N LEU A 49 5.67 -12.89 1.36
CA LEU A 49 5.04 -12.01 0.37
C LEU A 49 3.57 -12.38 0.08
N ALA A 50 3.19 -13.65 0.21
CA ALA A 50 1.83 -14.11 -0.02
C ALA A 50 0.81 -13.45 0.92
N ARG A 51 1.17 -13.21 2.19
CA ARG A 51 0.27 -12.55 3.14
C ARG A 51 0.17 -11.04 2.87
N ALA A 52 1.24 -10.43 2.36
CA ALA A 52 1.20 -9.05 1.86
C ALA A 52 0.26 -8.91 0.65
N PHE A 53 0.21 -9.91 -0.25
CA PHE A 53 -0.76 -9.93 -1.35
C PHE A 53 -2.21 -10.09 -0.86
N ILE A 54 -2.48 -10.86 0.19
CA ILE A 54 -3.83 -10.98 0.78
C ILE A 54 -4.28 -9.64 1.38
N ILE A 55 -3.43 -9.01 2.19
CA ILE A 55 -3.73 -7.70 2.79
C ILE A 55 -3.85 -6.61 1.72
N GLY A 56 -3.03 -6.67 0.66
CA GLY A 56 -3.09 -5.78 -0.48
C GLY A 56 -4.28 -6.03 -1.44
N ALA A 57 -4.86 -7.22 -1.44
CA ALA A 57 -6.03 -7.53 -2.26
C ALA A 57 -7.26 -6.73 -1.82
N ASP A 58 -7.42 -6.49 -0.52
CA ASP A 58 -8.49 -5.64 0.03
C ASP A 58 -8.30 -4.17 -0.35
N PHE A 59 -7.05 -3.72 -0.48
CA PHE A 59 -6.71 -2.36 -0.92
C PHE A 59 -6.99 -2.16 -2.42
N ILE A 60 -6.63 -3.13 -3.27
CA ILE A 60 -6.91 -3.10 -4.72
C ILE A 60 -8.42 -3.22 -4.99
N GLY A 61 -9.15 -3.99 -4.16
CA GLY A 61 -10.57 -4.27 -4.34
C GLY A 61 -11.50 -3.06 -4.19
N ASN A 62 -11.06 -1.98 -3.53
CA ASN A 62 -11.92 -0.83 -3.26
C ASN A 62 -11.70 0.37 -4.18
N ASP A 63 -10.67 0.36 -5.04
CA ASP A 63 -10.36 1.52 -5.89
C ASP A 63 -10.65 1.32 -7.38
N THR A 64 -10.46 0.13 -7.98
CA THR A 64 -10.94 -0.09 -9.36
C THR A 64 -10.83 -1.56 -9.81
N MET A 65 -11.92 -2.31 -9.75
CA MET A 65 -12.28 -3.16 -10.89
C MET A 65 -13.24 -2.36 -11.78
N ALA A 66 -12.74 -1.32 -12.44
CA ALA A 66 -13.43 -0.75 -13.59
C ALA A 66 -13.15 -1.67 -14.79
N ASN A 67 -14.21 -2.38 -15.17
CA ASN A 67 -14.40 -3.17 -16.37
C ASN A 67 -13.56 -2.77 -17.60
N GLY A 68 -13.04 -3.78 -18.29
CA GLY A 68 -12.47 -3.62 -19.62
C GLY A 68 -12.06 -4.94 -20.28
N VAL A 69 -12.93 -5.95 -20.26
CA VAL A 69 -12.90 -6.98 -21.32
C VAL A 69 -13.53 -6.34 -22.54
N GLY A 70 -12.71 -6.07 -23.55
CA GLY A 70 -13.10 -5.72 -24.91
C GLY A 70 -12.22 -6.49 -25.87
#